data_AF-A0A957HI30-F1
#
_entry.id   AF-A0A957HI30-F1
#
_cell.length_a   1.000
_cell.length_b   1.000
_cell.length_c   1.000
_cell.angle_alpha   90.00
_cell.angle_beta   90.00
_cell.angle_gamma   90.00
#
_symmetry.space_group_name_H-M   'P 1'
#
loop_
_entity.id
_entity.type
_entity.pdbx_description
1 polymer ?
#
loop_
_entity_poly.entity_id
_entity_poly.type
_entity_poly.pdbx_seq_one_letter_code
_entity_poly.pdbx_strand_id
1 'polypeptide(L)' 'GPNVLALSPGNCVMLDRNPITKQRLEAAGCRVQTYRGDEISLKAEGGATCLTRPILRI' A
#
# COMPACT_ATOMS: atom_id res chain seq x y z
N GLY A 1 -0.03 9.24 -1.82
CA GLY A 1 -1.11 8.60 -2.61
C GLY A 1 -1.93 7.63 -1.76
N PRO A 2 -3.23 7.49 -2.09
CA PRO A 2 -4.18 6.61 -1.38
C PRO A 2 -4.08 5.12 -1.74
N ASN A 3 -3.16 4.74 -2.65
CA ASN A 3 -3.05 3.38 -3.17
C ASN A 3 -2.35 2.44 -2.18
N VAL A 4 -3.11 2.04 -1.17
CA VAL A 4 -2.70 1.19 -0.06
C VAL A 4 -3.58 -0.05 -0.07
N LEU A 5 -2.98 -1.23 -0.19
CA LEU A 5 -3.71 -2.49 -0.22
C LEU A 5 -3.83 -3.04 1.21
N ALA A 6 -5.05 -3.14 1.72
CA ALA A 6 -5.33 -3.83 2.97
C ALA A 6 -5.20 -5.35 2.79
N LEU A 7 -4.38 -6.00 3.61
CA LEU A 7 -4.20 -7.45 3.66
C LEU A 7 -5.13 -8.08 4.71
N SER A 8 -5.32 -7.39 5.83
CA SER A 8 -6.29 -7.70 6.88
C SER A 8 -6.59 -6.41 7.67
N PRO A 9 -7.51 -6.41 8.65
CA PRO A 9 -7.68 -5.25 9.53
C PRO A 9 -6.35 -4.81 10.14
N GLY A 10 -6.00 -3.54 9.97
CA GLY A 10 -4.75 -2.95 10.48
C GLY A 10 -3.45 -3.41 9.80
N ASN A 11 -3.47 -4.30 8.81
CA ASN A 11 -2.26 -4.74 8.09
C ASN A 11 -2.37 -4.34 6.60
N CYS A 12 -1.40 -3.58 6.10
CA CYS A 12 -1.44 -3.11 4.72
C CYS A 12 -0.07 -3.05 4.04
N VAL A 13 -0.10 -2.99 2.70
CA VAL A 13 1.09 -2.81 1.86
C VAL A 13 0.92 -1.59 0.95
N MET A 14 1.98 -0.79 0.81
CA MET A 14 2.01 0.42 -0.03
C MET A 14 3.38 0.66 -0.66
N LEU A 15 3.44 1.62 -1.59
CA LEU A 15 4.71 2.06 -2.18
C LEU A 15 5.60 2.78 -1.15
N ASP A 16 6.90 2.54 -1.18
CA ASP A 16 7.87 3.14 -0.24
C ASP A 16 8.03 4.67 -0.36
N ARG A 17 7.72 5.26 -1.53
CA ARG A 17 7.88 6.70 -1.82
C ARG A 17 6.82 7.63 -1.21
N ASN A 18 6.08 7.19 -0.21
CA ASN A 18 5.03 7.99 0.40
C ASN A 18 5.12 8.00 1.94
N PRO A 19 6.15 8.67 2.50
CA PRO A 19 6.47 8.62 3.93
C PRO A 19 5.40 9.24 4.82
N ILE A 20 4.71 10.31 4.36
CA ILE A 20 3.65 10.97 5.14
C ILE A 20 2.46 10.03 5.32
N THR A 21 2.03 9.33 4.27
CA THR A 21 0.93 8.36 4.39
C THR A 21 1.35 7.18 5.26
N LYS A 22 2.58 6.66 5.10
CA LYS A 22 3.10 5.60 5.97
C LYS A 22 3.03 6.00 7.44
N GLN A 23 3.58 7.18 7.78
CA GLN A 23 3.58 7.68 9.16
C GLN A 23 2.17 7.85 9.72
N ARG A 24 1.23 8.38 8.93
CA ARG A 24 -0.18 8.54 9.35
C ARG A 24 -0.87 7.20 9.60
N LEU A 25 -0.60 6.19 8.77
CA LEU A 25 -1.13 4.84 8.95
C LEU A 25 -0.54 4.18 10.20
N GLU A 26 0.76 4.30 10.41
CA GLU A 26 1.44 3.79 11.60
C GLU A 26 0.93 4.47 12.87
N ALA A 27 0.74 5.80 12.84
CA ALA A 27 0.14 6.56 13.95
C ALA A 27 -1.32 6.17 14.23
N ALA A 28 -2.04 5.69 13.22
CA ALA A 28 -3.38 5.14 13.37
C ALA A 28 -3.40 3.66 13.81
N GLY A 29 -2.24 3.08 14.15
CA GLY A 29 -2.11 1.70 14.64
C GLY A 29 -2.03 0.64 13.55
N CYS A 30 -1.83 1.02 12.28
CA CYS A 30 -1.65 0.05 11.21
C CYS A 30 -0.20 -0.43 11.11
N ARG A 31 -0.01 -1.72 10.87
CA ARG A 31 1.26 -2.30 10.43
C ARG A 31 1.39 -2.11 8.92
N VAL A 32 2.39 -1.34 8.51
CA VAL A 32 2.62 -0.99 7.11
C VAL A 32 3.84 -1.71 6.55
N GLN A 33 3.65 -2.52 5.52
CA GLN A 33 4.72 -3.05 4.68
C GLN A 33 4.91 -2.16 3.45
N THR A 34 6.14 -2.05 2.96
CA THR A 34 6.44 -1.27 1.77
C THR A 34 7.12 -2.11 0.70
N TYR A 35 6.87 -1.80 -0.57
CA TYR A 35 7.59 -2.39 -1.70
C TYR A 35 8.21 -1.29 -2.57
N ARG A 36 9.30 -1.64 -3.27
CA ARG A 36 9.94 -0.80 -4.29
C ARG A 36 9.17 -0.95 -5.60
N GLY A 37 8.69 0.15 -6.15
CA GLY A 37 7.84 0.16 -7.34
C GLY A 37 8.29 1.12 -8.43
N ASP A 38 9.60 1.38 -8.53
CA ASP A 38 10.16 2.36 -9.46
C ASP A 38 9.74 2.12 -10.92
N GLU A 39 9.74 0.86 -11.33
CA GLU A 39 9.41 0.48 -12.71
C GLU A 39 7.94 0.12 -12.91
N ILE A 40 7.29 -0.44 -11.89
CA ILE A 40 5.94 -1.04 -11.99
C ILE A 40 4.81 -0.14 -11.47
N SER A 41 5.12 0.95 -10.76
CA SER A 41 4.12 1.78 -10.09
C SER A 41 4.38 3.27 -10.31
N LEU A 42 5.62 3.75 -10.18
CA LEU A 42 5.91 5.18 -10.33
C LEU A 42 5.70 5.70 -11.75
N LYS A 43 6.20 4.95 -12.75
CA LYS A 43 6.08 5.35 -14.16
C LYS A 43 4.66 5.20 -14.71
N ALA A 44 3.89 4.27 -14.14
CA ALA A 44 2.54 3.93 -14.59
C ALA A 44 1.43 4.47 -13.66
N GLU A 45 1.79 5.35 -12.71
CA GLU A 45 0.88 5.97 -11.72
C GLU A 45 0.04 4.98 -10.90
N GLY A 46 0.52 3.73 -10.78
CA GLY A 46 -0.16 2.64 -10.09
C GLY A 46 0.26 2.49 -8.62
N GLY A 47 -0.29 1.46 -7.97
CA GLY A 47 0.12 1.04 -6.63
C GLY A 47 -0.39 -0.37 -6.29
N ALA A 48 -0.17 -0.81 -5.06
CA ALA A 48 -0.48 -2.18 -4.62
C ALA A 48 -1.92 -2.62 -4.91
N THR A 49 -2.90 -1.73 -4.78
CA THR A 49 -4.32 -2.03 -5.06
C THR A 49 -4.58 -2.20 -6.56
N CYS A 50 -3.92 -1.42 -7.42
CA CYS A 50 -4.09 -1.54 -8.88
C CYS A 50 -3.46 -2.82 -9.44
N LEU A 51 -2.42 -3.33 -8.78
CA LEU A 51 -1.70 -4.54 -9.17
C LEU A 51 -2.38 -5.83 -8.69
N THR A 52 -3.48 -5.72 -7.95
CA THR A 52 -4.13 -6.88 -7.32
C THR A 52 -5.62 -6.92 -7.64
N ARG A 53 -6.15 -8.14 -7.71
CA ARG A 53 -7.58 -8.42 -7.84
C ARG A 53 -7.98 -9.48 -6.81
N PRO A 54 -8.38 -9.07 -5.59
CA PRO A 54 -8.75 -10.01 -4.53
C PRO A 54 -9.90 -10.92 -4.99
N ILE A 55 -9.75 -12.23 -4.82
CA ILE A 55 -10.77 -13.21 -5.20
C ILE A 55 -11.67 -13.56 -4.00
N LEU A 56 -11.09 -13.62 -2.80
CA LEU A 56 -11.78 -13.94 -1.56
C LEU A 56 -11.16 -13.12 -0.41
N ARG A 57 -12.01 -12.63 0.49
CA ARG A 57 -11.66 -12.05 1.80
C ARG A 57 -12.64 -12.63 2.82
N ILE A 58 -12.12 -13.27 3.87
CA ILE A 58 -12.89 -13.87 4.97
C ILE A 58 -12.57 -13.18 6.29
#